data_AF-A0A7D9LJA7-F1
#
_entry.id   AF-A0A7D9LJA7-F1
#
_cell.length_a   1.000
_cell.length_b   1.000
_cell.length_c   1.000
_cell.angle_alpha   90.00
_cell.angle_beta   90.00
_cell.angle_gamma   90.00
#
_symmetry.space_group_name_H-M   'P 1'
#
loop_
_entity.id
_entity.type
_entity.pdbx_description
1 polymer ?
#
loop_
_entity_poly.entity_id
_entity_poly.type
_entity_poly.pdbx_seq_one_letter_code
_entity_poly.pdbx_strand_id
1 'polypeptide(L)'
;KILDRHARLIKRGVRHNKLPGLFNSESKEDYCKNLLTDNVHNPQQLWKILKDILPTNDTVSPITLNINCKEISDPIEVGDLFNEYFSFIADNFDISLLNNPINTHLPIATNHIKFTIPLITIDDILNLAAELDQNKSTGLVDAVNDDYNNSVQNSNSSDDAQLHVETVDNVEQADIENGRITDRRIAAAEQLLILGRSCQTEGRSEEAIKRYEQAIVIADEIGHNDIKAKAYQQLGNVFTGTSKYKKAIEYYEKARQISPRLKGDEIEVIAYQWLGYNHLQAGQYQDSIEYYNEVVRLALQLGCKTREFNASIGLGSALSHIGDFESSEEYFLKAITVAKQLNHKCLEKEAHTNLGHVQYKSCQFNAAVQSYLKAEEISHDLGDRNEEASACLMLGHIFRQLKKHEKAIKSYKKALSINTEIKGKEMQGVCFEKALEGIINEWCGYCCLYIAGQRQEAITSYKNAKEIAKQVGEKYQEYRTNQAIANILCNIGNYEKSKEYYQEALTIAVELGDRHCEGTSCLNLATVCGKDCDYEMAIEWYEKALYIVRTHVNDDILKKKALTGLGIAWFKLGDTKKAIEEIQEAQKLTKDSDTGNYF
;
A
#
# COMPACT_ATOMS: atom_id res chain seq x y z
N LYS A 1 -33.76 14.80 -1.80
CA LYS A 1 -33.81 15.79 -0.68
C LYS A 1 -32.42 16.33 -0.28
N ILE A 2 -31.34 15.53 -0.25
CA ILE A 2 -29.96 16.01 0.02
C ILE A 2 -29.35 16.75 -1.19
N LEU A 3 -29.57 16.26 -2.41
CA LEU A 3 -29.18 16.94 -3.66
C LEU A 3 -29.90 18.30 -3.85
N ASP A 4 -31.19 18.33 -3.51
CA ASP A 4 -32.03 19.55 -3.52
C ASP A 4 -31.66 20.55 -2.39
N ARG A 5 -30.84 20.14 -1.43
CA ARG A 5 -30.27 21.00 -0.38
C ARG A 5 -28.93 21.60 -0.83
N HIS A 6 -28.11 20.85 -1.57
CA HIS A 6 -26.87 21.33 -2.19
C HIS A 6 -27.14 22.31 -3.33
N ALA A 7 -28.13 22.03 -4.20
CA ALA A 7 -28.51 22.95 -5.28
C ALA A 7 -29.02 24.31 -4.77
N ARG A 8 -29.68 24.36 -3.60
CA ARG A 8 -30.12 25.60 -2.95
C ARG A 8 -29.01 26.38 -2.24
N LEU A 9 -27.96 25.70 -1.78
CA LEU A 9 -26.76 26.33 -1.21
C LEU A 9 -25.89 26.95 -2.31
N ILE A 10 -25.75 26.26 -3.45
CA ILE A 10 -25.06 26.78 -4.64
C ILE A 10 -25.80 28.01 -5.21
N LYS A 11 -27.14 27.95 -5.34
CA LYS A 11 -27.96 29.12 -5.74
C LYS A 11 -27.91 30.31 -4.76
N ARG A 12 -27.57 30.08 -3.49
CA ARG A 12 -27.40 31.14 -2.47
C ARG A 12 -25.98 31.72 -2.45
N GLY A 13 -24.95 30.93 -2.74
CA GLY A 13 -23.57 31.40 -2.89
C GLY A 13 -23.41 32.37 -4.07
N VAL A 14 -24.08 32.10 -5.19
CA VAL A 14 -24.02 32.94 -6.40
C VAL A 14 -24.71 34.31 -6.24
N ARG A 15 -25.63 34.47 -5.27
CA ARG A 15 -26.38 35.73 -5.07
C ARG A 15 -25.73 36.74 -4.12
N HIS A 16 -24.64 36.39 -3.43
CA HIS A 16 -24.11 37.22 -2.34
C HIS A 16 -22.72 37.84 -2.55
N ASN A 17 -22.05 37.64 -3.68
CA ASN A 17 -20.91 38.47 -4.05
C ASN A 17 -21.37 39.81 -4.64
N LYS A 18 -21.64 40.76 -3.74
CA LYS A 18 -21.65 42.19 -4.06
C LYS A 18 -20.21 42.67 -4.19
N LEU A 19 -19.72 42.83 -5.42
CA LEU A 19 -18.77 43.89 -5.78
C LEU A 19 -19.29 44.56 -7.08
N PRO A 20 -19.17 45.90 -7.18
CA PRO A 20 -20.03 46.73 -8.01
C PRO A 20 -19.68 46.64 -9.48
N GLY A 21 -20.71 46.81 -10.32
CA GLY A 21 -20.52 47.06 -11.74
C GLY A 21 -19.65 48.29 -11.95
N LEU A 22 -18.51 48.09 -12.58
CA LEU A 22 -17.63 49.04 -13.26
C LEU A 22 -16.40 48.23 -13.62
N PHE A 23 -16.24 47.85 -14.88
CA PHE A 23 -14.98 47.63 -15.62
C PHE A 23 -15.32 46.80 -16.85
N ASN A 24 -15.31 47.43 -18.02
CA ASN A 24 -15.34 46.73 -19.31
C ASN A 24 -14.07 45.88 -19.45
N SER A 25 -14.13 44.81 -20.25
CA SER A 25 -13.06 43.79 -20.41
C SER A 25 -11.65 44.38 -20.62
N GLU A 26 -11.52 45.46 -21.40
CA GLU A 26 -10.23 46.13 -21.65
C GLU A 26 -9.61 46.74 -20.38
N SER A 27 -10.42 47.28 -19.45
CA SER A 27 -9.93 47.90 -18.21
C SER A 27 -9.47 46.91 -17.15
N LYS A 28 -9.94 45.65 -17.19
CA LYS A 28 -9.44 44.57 -16.33
C LYS A 28 -8.09 44.04 -16.81
N GLU A 29 -7.88 43.99 -18.12
CA GLU A 29 -6.61 43.53 -18.69
C GLU A 29 -5.46 44.49 -18.33
N ASP A 30 -5.70 45.80 -18.41
CA ASP A 30 -4.73 46.82 -17.99
C ASP A 30 -4.51 46.86 -16.47
N TYR A 31 -5.55 46.57 -15.66
CA TYR A 31 -5.39 46.42 -14.21
C TYR A 31 -4.50 45.21 -13.85
N CYS A 32 -4.68 44.07 -14.54
CA CYS A 32 -3.85 42.88 -14.34
C CYS A 32 -2.41 43.08 -14.81
N LYS A 33 -2.21 43.75 -15.96
CA LYS A 33 -0.86 44.11 -16.46
C LYS A 33 -0.10 44.98 -15.47
N ASN A 34 -0.76 45.94 -14.81
CA ASN A 34 -0.12 46.85 -13.85
C ASN A 34 0.12 46.24 -12.46
N LEU A 35 -0.62 45.20 -12.04
CA LEU A 35 -0.43 44.56 -10.73
C LEU A 35 0.77 43.60 -10.70
N LEU A 36 1.11 43.03 -11.86
CA LEU A 36 2.08 41.91 -11.98
C LEU A 36 3.49 42.33 -12.37
N THR A 37 3.69 43.59 -12.77
CA THR A 37 5.02 44.04 -13.21
C THR A 37 6.00 44.31 -12.07
N ASP A 38 5.56 44.61 -10.84
CA ASP A 38 6.50 45.11 -9.80
C ASP A 38 6.42 44.55 -8.36
N ASN A 39 5.48 43.67 -7.96
CA ASN A 39 5.30 43.37 -6.52
C ASN A 39 4.99 41.90 -6.11
N VAL A 40 5.60 40.89 -6.73
CA VAL A 40 5.48 39.49 -6.26
C VAL A 40 6.82 39.01 -5.70
N HIS A 41 6.96 39.04 -4.38
CA HIS A 41 8.22 38.68 -3.70
C HIS A 41 8.19 37.28 -3.06
N ASN A 42 7.02 36.63 -2.95
CA ASN A 42 6.90 35.27 -2.42
C ASN A 42 5.69 34.48 -2.97
N PRO A 43 5.69 33.15 -2.85
CA PRO A 43 4.61 32.28 -3.37
C PRO A 43 3.23 32.58 -2.77
N GLN A 44 3.15 33.02 -1.51
CA GLN A 44 1.87 33.30 -0.85
C GLN A 44 1.17 34.56 -1.40
N GLN A 45 1.94 35.57 -1.81
CA GLN A 45 1.42 36.74 -2.53
C GLN A 45 0.93 36.36 -3.92
N LEU A 46 1.67 35.50 -4.62
CA LEU A 46 1.28 34.97 -5.93
C LEU A 46 -0.07 34.25 -5.84
N TRP A 47 -0.24 33.36 -4.85
CA TRP A 47 -1.50 32.65 -4.62
C TRP A 47 -2.70 33.58 -4.40
N LYS A 48 -2.49 34.66 -3.64
CA LYS A 48 -3.53 35.64 -3.36
C LYS A 48 -3.95 36.40 -4.62
N ILE A 49 -2.99 36.84 -5.43
CA ILE A 49 -3.26 37.52 -6.70
C ILE A 49 -3.99 36.60 -7.66
N LEU A 50 -3.57 35.34 -7.77
CA LEU A 50 -4.24 34.35 -8.61
C LEU A 50 -5.71 34.18 -8.20
N LYS A 51 -6.01 34.04 -6.90
CA LYS A 51 -7.40 33.96 -6.41
C LYS A 51 -8.28 35.17 -6.73
N ASP A 52 -7.71 36.35 -6.82
CA ASP A 52 -8.47 37.58 -7.12
C ASP A 52 -8.78 37.70 -8.64
N ILE A 53 -8.07 36.95 -9.50
CA ILE A 53 -8.27 36.90 -10.96
C ILE A 53 -9.16 35.70 -11.33
N LEU A 54 -10.44 35.77 -10.98
CA LEU A 54 -11.42 34.75 -11.39
C LEU A 54 -11.92 35.03 -12.81
N PRO A 55 -11.87 34.04 -13.74
CA PRO A 55 -12.51 34.18 -15.04
C PRO A 55 -14.02 34.27 -14.84
N THR A 56 -14.63 35.36 -15.30
CA THR A 56 -16.09 35.46 -15.45
C THR A 56 -16.46 34.93 -16.83
N ASN A 57 -17.56 34.18 -16.94
CA ASN A 57 -18.04 33.45 -18.14
C ASN A 57 -18.05 34.20 -19.49
N ASP A 58 -17.81 35.50 -19.53
CA ASP A 58 -17.87 36.33 -20.75
C ASP A 58 -16.50 36.69 -21.36
N THR A 59 -15.37 36.18 -20.84
CA THR A 59 -14.05 36.50 -21.43
C THR A 59 -13.70 35.57 -22.58
N VAL A 60 -13.73 36.08 -23.81
CA VAL A 60 -13.44 35.35 -25.06
C VAL A 60 -11.95 35.43 -25.48
N SER A 61 -11.10 36.11 -24.71
CA SER A 61 -9.69 36.36 -25.08
C SER A 61 -8.69 35.68 -24.13
N PRO A 62 -7.57 35.13 -24.64
CA PRO A 62 -6.50 34.55 -23.83
C PRO A 62 -5.85 35.60 -22.93
N ILE A 63 -5.84 35.39 -21.62
CA ILE A 63 -5.17 36.26 -20.65
C ILE A 63 -3.67 35.93 -20.64
N THR A 64 -2.83 36.97 -20.75
CA THR A 64 -1.37 36.82 -20.68
C THR A 64 -0.82 37.43 -19.39
N LEU A 65 -0.15 36.63 -18.56
CA LEU A 65 0.49 37.08 -17.31
C LEU A 65 2.02 37.09 -17.48
N ASN A 66 2.66 38.18 -17.04
CA ASN A 66 4.11 38.33 -17.01
C ASN A 66 4.56 38.45 -15.55
N ILE A 67 5.37 37.51 -15.05
CA ILE A 67 5.85 37.51 -13.65
C ILE A 67 7.37 37.69 -13.62
N ASN A 68 7.86 38.59 -12.76
CA ASN A 68 9.28 38.83 -12.54
C ASN A 68 9.79 37.94 -11.37
N CYS A 69 10.64 36.97 -11.66
CA CYS A 69 11.02 35.92 -10.70
C CYS A 69 12.35 36.17 -9.97
N LYS A 70 12.91 37.38 -10.05
CA LYS A 70 14.26 37.69 -9.51
C LYS A 70 14.45 37.48 -7.99
N GLU A 71 13.37 37.39 -7.21
CA GLU A 71 13.42 37.32 -5.74
C GLU A 71 12.81 36.03 -5.16
N ILE A 72 12.40 35.07 -5.99
CA ILE A 72 11.77 33.82 -5.54
C ILE A 72 12.82 32.71 -5.41
N SER A 73 12.94 32.11 -4.22
CA SER A 73 14.04 31.20 -3.86
C SER A 73 13.92 29.77 -4.42
N ASP A 74 12.73 29.32 -4.84
CA ASP A 74 12.51 27.99 -5.41
C ASP A 74 11.52 28.02 -6.60
N PRO A 75 12.00 27.79 -7.85
CA PRO A 75 11.16 27.76 -9.05
C PRO A 75 10.16 26.58 -9.11
N ILE A 76 10.41 25.50 -8.38
CA ILE A 76 9.54 24.31 -8.36
C ILE A 76 8.25 24.60 -7.58
N GLU A 77 8.37 25.31 -6.46
CA GLU A 77 7.24 25.73 -5.61
C GLU A 77 6.24 26.65 -6.35
N VAL A 78 6.75 27.46 -7.30
CA VAL A 78 5.90 28.29 -8.17
C VAL A 78 5.08 27.43 -9.14
N GLY A 79 5.70 26.41 -9.74
CA GLY A 79 5.02 25.47 -10.64
C GLY A 79 3.90 24.70 -9.93
N ASP A 80 4.16 24.26 -8.71
CA ASP A 80 3.18 23.53 -7.89
C ASP A 80 2.00 24.43 -7.47
N LEU A 81 2.26 25.69 -7.10
CA LEU A 81 1.19 26.66 -6.81
C LEU A 81 0.27 26.92 -8.01
N PHE A 82 0.83 26.98 -9.22
CA PHE A 82 0.02 27.12 -10.43
C PHE A 82 -0.84 25.88 -10.68
N ASN A 83 -0.29 24.69 -10.50
CA ASN A 83 -1.04 23.44 -10.62
C ASN A 83 -2.19 23.38 -9.60
N GLU A 84 -1.95 23.83 -8.36
CA GLU A 84 -2.98 23.93 -7.33
C GLU A 84 -4.07 24.96 -7.68
N TYR A 85 -3.71 26.08 -8.31
CA TYR A 85 -4.65 27.11 -8.77
C TYR A 85 -5.56 26.58 -9.89
N PHE A 86 -4.98 25.89 -10.87
CA PHE A 86 -5.73 25.30 -11.98
C PHE A 86 -6.66 24.18 -11.51
N SER A 87 -6.22 23.36 -10.54
CA SER A 87 -7.09 22.38 -9.88
C SER A 87 -8.26 23.08 -9.18
N PHE A 88 -8.01 24.17 -8.43
CA PHE A 88 -9.05 24.93 -7.75
C PHE A 88 -10.09 25.54 -8.69
N ILE A 89 -9.69 26.06 -9.87
CA ILE A 89 -10.66 26.54 -10.87
C ILE A 89 -11.47 25.38 -11.45
N ALA A 90 -10.82 24.27 -11.81
CA ALA A 90 -11.46 23.09 -12.38
C ALA A 90 -12.50 22.47 -11.42
N ASP A 91 -12.27 22.55 -10.11
CA ASP A 91 -13.18 22.02 -9.09
C ASP A 91 -14.39 22.92 -8.81
N ASN A 92 -14.29 24.24 -9.04
CA ASN A 92 -15.31 25.23 -8.63
C ASN A 92 -16.14 25.80 -9.78
N PHE A 93 -15.67 25.68 -11.03
CA PHE A 93 -16.41 26.05 -12.22
C PHE A 93 -16.48 24.82 -13.12
N ASP A 94 -17.65 24.48 -13.66
CA ASP A 94 -17.88 23.29 -14.51
C ASP A 94 -17.20 23.48 -15.88
N ILE A 95 -15.86 23.55 -15.86
CA ILE A 95 -14.95 23.84 -16.96
C ILE A 95 -14.00 22.64 -17.02
N SER A 96 -14.47 21.58 -17.67
CA SER A 96 -13.76 20.31 -17.92
C SER A 96 -12.56 20.42 -18.88
N LEU A 97 -11.98 21.62 -19.02
CA LEU A 97 -11.04 21.96 -20.10
C LEU A 97 -9.86 22.85 -19.70
N LEU A 98 -9.56 23.02 -18.40
CA LEU A 98 -8.25 23.53 -17.96
C LEU A 98 -7.19 22.42 -18.00
N ASN A 99 -7.03 21.78 -19.16
CA ASN A 99 -5.94 20.86 -19.44
C ASN A 99 -4.95 21.52 -20.38
N ASN A 100 -3.96 22.19 -19.80
CA ASN A 100 -2.65 22.26 -20.41
C ASN A 100 -1.63 22.04 -19.28
N PRO A 101 -0.80 20.98 -19.31
CA PRO A 101 0.38 20.96 -18.46
C PRO A 101 1.25 22.14 -18.87
N ILE A 102 1.66 22.94 -17.89
CA ILE A 102 2.79 23.84 -18.03
C ILE A 102 3.94 23.01 -18.61
N ASN A 103 4.48 23.43 -19.75
CA ASN A 103 5.73 22.91 -20.29
C ASN A 103 6.80 23.05 -19.18
N THR A 104 7.18 21.97 -18.51
CA THR A 104 8.19 21.94 -17.44
C THR A 104 9.63 22.03 -17.96
N HIS A 105 9.82 22.56 -19.16
CA HIS A 105 11.13 23.06 -19.60
C HIS A 105 11.17 24.58 -19.45
N LEU A 106 11.35 25.02 -18.20
CA LEU A 106 11.83 26.37 -17.92
C LEU A 106 13.33 26.40 -18.26
N PRO A 107 13.79 27.23 -19.22
CA PRO A 107 15.20 27.56 -19.31
C PRO A 107 15.58 28.27 -18.01
N ILE A 108 16.60 27.79 -17.32
CA ILE A 108 17.09 28.28 -16.01
C ILE A 108 17.67 29.73 -16.10
N ALA A 109 17.32 30.53 -17.12
CA ALA A 109 17.99 31.81 -17.38
C ALA A 109 17.10 32.95 -17.92
N THR A 110 15.79 32.96 -17.69
CA THR A 110 14.96 34.13 -18.03
C THR A 110 14.24 34.71 -16.81
N ASN A 111 14.56 35.97 -16.47
CA ASN A 111 14.03 36.73 -15.34
C ASN A 111 12.51 37.03 -15.42
N HIS A 112 11.86 36.69 -16.54
CA HIS A 112 10.43 36.87 -16.75
C HIS A 112 9.81 35.61 -17.35
N ILE A 113 8.66 35.19 -16.83
CA ILE A 113 7.86 34.08 -17.37
C ILE A 113 6.56 34.64 -17.94
N LYS A 114 6.25 34.29 -19.20
CA LYS A 114 5.04 34.70 -19.92
C LYS A 114 4.13 33.50 -20.14
N PHE A 115 2.86 33.61 -19.74
CA PHE A 115 1.85 32.55 -19.91
C PHE A 115 0.67 32.99 -20.79
N THR A 116 0.03 32.07 -21.53
CA THR A 116 -1.16 32.34 -22.37
C THR A 116 -2.11 31.12 -22.35
N ILE A 117 -3.42 31.32 -22.20
CA ILE A 117 -4.43 30.25 -22.00
C ILE A 117 -5.38 30.13 -23.22
N PRO A 118 -5.42 29.01 -23.98
CA PRO A 118 -6.42 28.76 -25.02
C PRO A 118 -7.52 27.76 -24.59
N LEU A 119 -8.74 27.84 -25.16
CA LEU A 119 -9.89 26.95 -24.90
C LEU A 119 -10.42 26.32 -26.21
N ILE A 120 -10.55 24.98 -26.28
CA ILE A 120 -11.20 24.20 -27.36
C ILE A 120 -12.24 23.27 -26.72
N THR A 121 -13.39 22.99 -27.35
CA THR A 121 -14.52 22.29 -26.67
C THR A 121 -14.57 20.77 -26.89
N ILE A 122 -15.25 20.03 -25.99
CA ILE A 122 -15.43 18.56 -26.06
C ILE A 122 -16.24 18.13 -27.30
N ASP A 123 -17.17 18.96 -27.77
CA ASP A 123 -17.97 18.69 -28.97
C ASP A 123 -17.09 18.70 -30.25
N ASP A 124 -16.02 19.52 -30.28
CA ASP A 124 -15.06 19.53 -31.38
C ASP A 124 -14.24 18.22 -31.45
N ILE A 125 -13.94 17.61 -30.29
CA ILE A 125 -13.18 16.36 -30.18
C ILE A 125 -14.05 15.15 -30.54
N LEU A 126 -15.32 15.14 -30.13
CA LEU A 126 -16.27 14.07 -30.45
C LEU A 126 -16.69 14.10 -31.93
N ASN A 127 -16.81 15.28 -32.53
CA ASN A 127 -17.05 15.42 -33.97
C ASN A 127 -15.86 14.94 -34.80
N LEU A 128 -14.63 15.21 -34.36
CA LEU A 128 -13.42 14.69 -35.03
C LEU A 128 -13.34 13.16 -34.99
N ALA A 129 -13.71 12.55 -33.85
CA ALA A 129 -13.75 11.11 -33.69
C ALA A 129 -14.85 10.44 -34.54
N ALA A 130 -15.98 11.12 -34.76
CA ALA A 130 -17.08 10.65 -35.61
C ALA A 130 -16.77 10.77 -37.11
N GLU A 131 -16.04 11.80 -37.55
CA GLU A 131 -15.54 11.91 -38.94
C GLU A 131 -14.52 10.80 -39.29
N LEU A 132 -13.78 10.30 -38.30
CA LEU A 132 -12.77 9.25 -38.48
C LEU A 132 -13.35 7.83 -38.62
N ASP A 133 -14.58 7.56 -38.16
CA ASP A 133 -15.23 6.25 -38.35
C ASP A 133 -15.83 6.11 -39.77
N GLN A 134 -16.03 7.23 -40.50
CA GLN A 134 -16.47 7.23 -41.91
C GLN A 134 -15.33 6.96 -42.90
N ASN A 135 -14.06 7.20 -42.52
CA ASN A 135 -12.89 6.97 -43.38
C ASN A 135 -12.33 5.54 -43.33
N LYS A 136 -13.11 4.58 -42.83
CA LYS A 136 -12.76 3.15 -42.82
C LYS A 136 -12.86 2.44 -44.18
N SER A 137 -13.18 3.12 -45.29
CA SER A 137 -13.15 2.50 -46.63
C SER A 137 -11.93 2.94 -47.44
N THR A 138 -10.96 2.03 -47.55
CA THR A 138 -10.24 1.66 -48.80
C THR A 138 -10.42 2.59 -50.01
N GLY A 139 -9.34 3.18 -50.53
CA GLY A 139 -9.39 3.83 -51.85
C GLY A 139 -8.14 4.52 -52.39
N LEU A 140 -7.15 4.88 -51.58
CA LEU A 140 -6.03 5.72 -52.06
C LEU A 140 -4.73 4.97 -52.38
N VAL A 141 -4.50 3.78 -51.80
CA VAL A 141 -3.26 3.02 -52.07
C VAL A 141 -3.41 2.10 -53.30
N ASP A 142 -4.61 1.57 -53.56
CA ASP A 142 -4.86 0.72 -54.73
C ASP A 142 -4.97 1.53 -56.02
N ALA A 143 -5.50 2.76 -55.95
CA ALA A 143 -5.60 3.66 -57.10
C ALA A 143 -4.22 4.15 -57.60
N VAL A 144 -3.26 4.36 -56.70
CA VAL A 144 -1.91 4.82 -57.04
C VAL A 144 -1.06 3.68 -57.64
N ASN A 145 -1.28 2.43 -57.22
CA ASN A 145 -0.57 1.28 -57.79
C ASN A 145 -1.10 0.85 -59.17
N ASP A 146 -2.40 1.06 -59.45
CA ASP A 146 -2.98 0.79 -60.77
C ASP A 146 -2.52 1.82 -61.82
N ASP A 147 -2.33 3.09 -61.44
CA ASP A 147 -1.77 4.12 -62.32
C ASP A 147 -0.25 3.97 -62.54
N TYR A 148 0.49 3.47 -61.55
CA TYR A 148 1.92 3.16 -61.70
C TYR A 148 2.18 2.00 -62.67
N ASN A 149 1.34 0.96 -62.65
CA ASN A 149 1.47 -0.16 -63.59
C ASN A 149 0.99 0.18 -65.01
N ASN A 150 0.02 1.09 -65.16
CA ASN A 150 -0.46 1.57 -66.46
C ASN A 150 0.51 2.57 -67.13
N SER A 151 1.28 3.35 -66.36
CA SER A 151 2.25 4.31 -66.90
C SER A 151 3.56 3.67 -67.38
N VAL A 152 3.94 2.52 -66.84
CA VAL A 152 5.17 1.79 -67.28
C VAL A 152 4.99 1.11 -68.65
N GLN A 153 3.77 0.85 -69.12
CA GLN A 153 3.53 0.20 -70.42
C GLN A 153 3.42 1.15 -71.62
N ASN A 154 3.34 2.47 -71.41
CA ASN A 154 3.29 3.46 -72.49
C ASN A 154 4.45 4.46 -72.37
N SER A 155 5.67 3.97 -72.56
CA SER A 155 6.84 4.84 -72.76
C SER A 155 6.97 5.19 -74.25
N ASN A 156 6.75 6.46 -74.61
CA ASN A 156 7.39 7.17 -75.73
C ASN A 156 6.80 8.59 -75.91
N SER A 157 7.21 9.57 -75.10
CA SER A 157 7.40 10.97 -75.53
C SER A 157 7.90 11.86 -74.40
N SER A 158 8.49 13.00 -74.75
CA SER A 158 9.30 13.90 -73.91
C SER A 158 8.53 14.73 -72.86
N ASP A 159 7.60 14.13 -72.13
CA ASP A 159 6.85 14.77 -71.02
C ASP A 159 7.38 14.37 -69.63
N ASP A 160 8.47 13.59 -69.57
CA ASP A 160 9.01 12.99 -68.35
C ASP A 160 9.55 13.97 -67.29
N ALA A 161 9.89 15.22 -67.66
CA ALA A 161 10.43 16.20 -66.71
C ALA A 161 9.34 16.92 -65.91
N GLN A 162 8.14 17.08 -66.48
CA GLN A 162 7.02 17.79 -65.83
C GLN A 162 6.21 16.84 -64.95
N LEU A 163 6.08 15.57 -65.39
CA LEU A 163 5.51 14.49 -64.58
C LEU A 163 6.36 14.19 -63.34
N HIS A 164 7.71 14.23 -63.46
CA HIS A 164 8.60 14.00 -62.31
C HIS A 164 8.49 15.09 -61.24
N VAL A 165 8.35 16.37 -61.63
CA VAL A 165 8.20 17.49 -60.69
C VAL A 165 6.84 17.44 -59.98
N GLU A 166 5.75 17.17 -60.70
CA GLU A 166 4.43 16.97 -60.08
C GLU A 166 4.41 15.76 -59.15
N THR A 167 5.10 14.66 -59.48
CA THR A 167 5.20 13.51 -58.55
C THR A 167 6.02 13.82 -57.30
N VAL A 168 7.07 14.64 -57.39
CA VAL A 168 7.90 15.02 -56.23
C VAL A 168 7.15 16.02 -55.34
N ASP A 169 6.47 17.02 -55.92
CA ASP A 169 5.66 17.99 -55.15
C ASP A 169 4.46 17.32 -54.46
N ASN A 170 3.84 16.32 -55.09
CA ASN A 170 2.76 15.54 -54.49
C ASN A 170 3.26 14.60 -53.37
N VAL A 171 4.47 14.04 -53.51
CA VAL A 171 5.12 13.25 -52.43
C VAL A 171 5.51 14.16 -51.28
N GLU A 172 6.08 15.34 -51.53
CA GLU A 172 6.40 16.31 -50.48
C GLU A 172 5.15 16.84 -49.76
N GLN A 173 4.06 17.11 -50.47
CA GLN A 173 2.78 17.49 -49.85
C GLN A 173 2.15 16.34 -49.04
N ALA A 174 2.23 15.11 -49.55
CA ALA A 174 1.78 13.92 -48.83
C ALA A 174 2.64 13.66 -47.58
N ASP A 175 3.95 13.92 -47.64
CA ASP A 175 4.88 13.79 -46.52
C ASP A 175 4.64 14.87 -45.46
N ILE A 176 4.33 16.11 -45.86
CA ILE A 176 3.95 17.20 -44.94
C ILE A 176 2.61 16.88 -44.25
N GLU A 177 1.62 16.39 -44.99
CA GLU A 177 0.31 16.03 -44.42
C GLU A 177 0.41 14.77 -43.54
N ASN A 178 1.20 13.77 -43.93
CA ASN A 178 1.54 12.62 -43.09
C ASN A 178 2.30 13.04 -41.82
N GLY A 179 3.18 14.03 -41.91
CA GLY A 179 3.86 14.63 -40.76
C GLY A 179 2.87 15.28 -39.79
N ARG A 180 1.92 16.09 -40.30
CA ARG A 180 0.85 16.70 -39.50
C ARG A 180 -0.08 15.68 -38.87
N ILE A 181 -0.42 14.61 -39.59
CA ILE A 181 -1.22 13.49 -39.07
C ILE A 181 -0.46 12.77 -37.95
N THR A 182 0.85 12.56 -38.11
CA THR A 182 1.72 11.95 -37.10
C THR A 182 1.75 12.81 -35.84
N ASP A 183 1.99 14.12 -35.95
CA ASP A 183 2.01 15.05 -34.81
C ASP A 183 0.68 15.09 -34.05
N ARG A 184 -0.46 15.09 -34.77
CA ARG A 184 -1.79 15.02 -34.15
C ARG A 184 -2.01 13.71 -33.41
N ARG A 185 -1.52 12.59 -33.95
CA ARG A 185 -1.63 11.26 -33.31
C ARG A 185 -0.72 11.12 -32.10
N ILE A 186 0.48 11.71 -32.13
CA ILE A 186 1.35 11.86 -30.96
C ILE A 186 0.60 12.61 -29.85
N ALA A 187 0.06 13.79 -30.15
CA ALA A 187 -0.70 14.58 -29.19
C ALA A 187 -1.92 13.82 -28.64
N ALA A 188 -2.67 13.11 -29.48
CA ALA A 188 -3.81 12.30 -29.06
C ALA A 188 -3.40 11.16 -28.10
N ALA A 189 -2.30 10.47 -28.39
CA ALA A 189 -1.79 9.41 -27.54
C ALA A 189 -1.29 9.95 -26.18
N GLU A 190 -0.62 11.11 -26.17
CA GLU A 190 -0.23 11.79 -24.92
C GLU A 190 -1.43 12.22 -24.08
N GLN A 191 -2.48 12.74 -24.71
CA GLN A 191 -3.73 13.08 -24.01
C GLN A 191 -4.39 11.84 -23.39
N LEU A 192 -4.37 10.70 -24.08
CA LEU A 192 -4.86 9.44 -23.52
C LEU A 192 -4.05 8.96 -22.31
N LEU A 193 -2.73 9.17 -22.30
CA LEU A 193 -1.90 8.92 -21.12
C LEU A 193 -2.31 9.81 -19.93
N ILE A 194 -2.58 11.09 -20.18
CA ILE A 194 -3.00 12.03 -19.14
C ILE A 194 -4.39 11.66 -18.60
N LEU A 195 -5.35 11.37 -19.48
CA LEU A 195 -6.70 10.94 -19.11
C LEU A 195 -6.67 9.62 -18.33
N GLY A 196 -5.82 8.68 -18.74
CA GLY A 196 -5.61 7.43 -17.99
C GLY A 196 -5.10 7.69 -16.57
N ARG A 197 -4.15 8.63 -16.41
CA ARG A 197 -3.62 9.02 -15.09
C ARG A 197 -4.68 9.66 -14.21
N SER A 198 -5.49 10.56 -14.78
CA SER A 198 -6.64 11.17 -14.09
C SER A 198 -7.65 10.11 -13.63
N CYS A 199 -8.00 9.15 -14.49
CA CYS A 199 -8.87 8.04 -14.12
C CYS A 199 -8.27 7.19 -12.99
N GLN A 200 -6.95 6.98 -13.00
CA GLN A 200 -6.24 6.25 -11.95
C GLN A 200 -6.28 6.99 -10.60
N THR A 201 -6.07 8.32 -10.59
CA THR A 201 -6.15 9.12 -9.36
C THR A 201 -7.56 9.14 -8.76
N GLU A 202 -8.59 9.03 -9.60
CA GLU A 202 -9.99 8.90 -9.18
C GLU A 202 -10.39 7.47 -8.77
N GLY A 203 -9.47 6.50 -8.83
CA GLY A 203 -9.72 5.10 -8.50
C GLY A 203 -10.42 4.29 -9.61
N ARG A 204 -10.68 4.89 -10.78
CA ARG A 204 -11.31 4.24 -11.95
C ARG A 204 -10.29 3.43 -12.75
N SER A 205 -9.78 2.36 -12.14
CA SER A 205 -8.68 1.55 -12.69
C SER A 205 -9.00 0.89 -14.04
N GLU A 206 -10.23 0.44 -14.26
CA GLU A 206 -10.63 -0.19 -15.54
C GLU A 206 -10.66 0.81 -16.70
N GLU A 207 -11.11 2.04 -16.44
CA GLU A 207 -11.14 3.09 -17.45
C GLU A 207 -9.72 3.56 -17.75
N ALA A 208 -8.85 3.69 -16.73
CA ALA A 208 -7.44 3.99 -16.92
C ALA A 208 -6.75 2.97 -17.82
N ILE A 209 -6.99 1.67 -17.61
CA ILE A 209 -6.46 0.60 -18.46
C ILE A 209 -6.88 0.79 -19.92
N LYS A 210 -8.16 1.05 -20.19
CA LYS A 210 -8.64 1.28 -21.56
C LYS A 210 -7.94 2.46 -22.24
N ARG A 211 -7.76 3.58 -21.53
CA ARG A 211 -7.09 4.77 -22.09
C ARG A 211 -5.62 4.48 -22.41
N TYR A 212 -4.92 3.75 -21.55
CA TYR A 212 -3.54 3.36 -21.81
C TYR A 212 -3.43 2.34 -22.97
N GLU A 213 -4.35 1.39 -23.08
CA GLU A 213 -4.42 0.47 -24.22
C GLU A 213 -4.68 1.21 -25.54
N GLN A 214 -5.56 2.20 -25.56
CA GLN A 214 -5.78 3.07 -26.72
C GLN A 214 -4.53 3.88 -27.09
N ALA A 215 -3.80 4.41 -26.10
CA ALA A 215 -2.53 5.10 -26.34
C ALA A 215 -1.47 4.17 -26.96
N ILE A 216 -1.43 2.90 -26.56
CA ILE A 216 -0.53 1.89 -27.14
C ILE A 216 -0.88 1.62 -28.60
N VAL A 217 -2.17 1.46 -28.92
CA VAL A 217 -2.62 1.24 -30.30
C VAL A 217 -2.16 2.39 -31.19
N ILE A 218 -2.41 3.64 -30.79
CA ILE A 218 -1.99 4.81 -31.56
C ILE A 218 -0.46 4.86 -31.68
N ALA A 219 0.27 4.63 -30.59
CA ALA A 219 1.72 4.62 -30.58
C ALA A 219 2.32 3.54 -31.50
N ASP A 220 1.69 2.37 -31.60
CA ASP A 220 2.07 1.30 -32.52
C ASP A 220 1.83 1.68 -33.98
N GLU A 221 0.69 2.31 -34.28
CA GLU A 221 0.34 2.73 -35.63
C GLU A 221 1.28 3.82 -36.19
N ILE A 222 1.85 4.67 -35.32
CA ILE A 222 2.81 5.72 -35.71
C ILE A 222 4.28 5.33 -35.45
N GLY A 223 4.54 4.16 -34.90
CA GLY A 223 5.90 3.70 -34.57
C GLY A 223 6.60 4.49 -33.43
N HIS A 224 5.85 5.16 -32.56
CA HIS A 224 6.40 6.02 -31.51
C HIS A 224 6.66 5.24 -30.20
N ASN A 225 7.85 4.64 -30.14
CA ASN A 225 8.27 3.76 -29.04
C ASN A 225 8.23 4.41 -27.64
N ASP A 226 8.52 5.71 -27.50
CA ASP A 226 8.55 6.33 -26.17
C ASP A 226 7.15 6.43 -25.53
N ILE A 227 6.14 6.81 -26.31
CA ILE A 227 4.74 6.85 -25.85
C ILE A 227 4.28 5.44 -25.51
N LYS A 228 4.63 4.45 -26.34
CA LYS A 228 4.34 3.04 -26.09
C LYS A 228 4.96 2.54 -24.77
N ALA A 229 6.23 2.86 -24.53
CA ALA A 229 6.93 2.52 -23.28
C ALA A 229 6.28 3.21 -22.07
N LYS A 230 5.97 4.51 -22.16
CA LYS A 230 5.25 5.26 -21.11
C LYS A 230 3.88 4.62 -20.81
N ALA A 231 3.13 4.23 -21.84
CA ALA A 231 1.83 3.59 -21.67
C ALA A 231 1.93 2.25 -20.93
N TYR A 232 2.91 1.41 -21.30
CA TYR A 232 3.16 0.16 -20.59
C TYR A 232 3.60 0.37 -19.14
N GLN A 233 4.42 1.38 -18.85
CA GLN A 233 4.75 1.72 -17.46
C GLN A 233 3.52 2.12 -16.65
N GLN A 234 2.62 2.92 -17.24
CA GLN A 234 1.39 3.31 -16.56
C GLN A 234 0.44 2.12 -16.33
N LEU A 235 0.31 1.20 -17.29
CA LEU A 235 -0.39 -0.07 -17.06
C LEU A 235 0.25 -0.86 -15.92
N GLY A 236 1.58 -0.96 -15.90
CA GLY A 236 2.34 -1.56 -14.81
C GLY A 236 2.00 -0.93 -13.45
N ASN A 237 1.91 0.41 -13.38
CA ASN A 237 1.54 1.14 -12.17
C ASN A 237 0.11 0.78 -11.70
N VAL A 238 -0.85 0.72 -12.62
CA VAL A 238 -2.25 0.34 -12.30
C VAL A 238 -2.32 -1.10 -11.79
N PHE A 239 -1.61 -2.03 -12.43
CA PHE A 239 -1.59 -3.42 -11.98
C PHE A 239 -0.85 -3.60 -10.65
N THR A 240 0.19 -2.82 -10.40
CA THR A 240 0.88 -2.76 -9.09
C THR A 240 -0.08 -2.27 -8.00
N GLY A 241 -0.78 -1.15 -8.24
CA GLY A 241 -1.75 -0.58 -7.31
C GLY A 241 -2.97 -1.47 -7.05
N THR A 242 -3.36 -2.30 -8.03
CA THR A 242 -4.43 -3.31 -7.87
C THR A 242 -3.93 -4.67 -7.38
N SER A 243 -2.68 -4.75 -6.90
CA SER A 243 -2.04 -5.96 -6.36
C SER A 243 -1.97 -7.14 -7.35
N LYS A 244 -2.03 -6.88 -8.66
CA LYS A 244 -1.90 -7.86 -9.74
C LYS A 244 -0.45 -7.94 -10.23
N TYR A 245 0.46 -8.29 -9.31
CA TYR A 245 1.91 -8.17 -9.50
C TYR A 245 2.45 -8.91 -10.73
N LYS A 246 1.94 -10.10 -11.05
CA LYS A 246 2.36 -10.85 -12.27
C LYS A 246 2.08 -10.09 -13.56
N LYS A 247 0.91 -9.45 -13.68
CA LYS A 247 0.58 -8.61 -14.84
C LYS A 247 1.41 -7.34 -14.87
N ALA A 248 1.69 -6.74 -13.71
CA ALA A 248 2.56 -5.58 -13.62
C ALA A 248 3.97 -5.90 -14.14
N ILE A 249 4.54 -7.06 -13.75
CA ILE A 249 5.84 -7.54 -14.25
C ILE A 249 5.83 -7.64 -15.78
N GLU A 250 4.81 -8.26 -16.38
CA GLU A 250 4.70 -8.36 -17.84
C GLU A 250 4.75 -7.00 -18.55
N TYR A 251 4.04 -6.00 -18.01
CA TYR A 251 4.00 -4.66 -18.62
C TYR A 251 5.29 -3.87 -18.38
N TYR A 252 5.92 -3.95 -17.21
CA TYR A 252 7.22 -3.31 -17.01
C TYR A 252 8.32 -3.96 -17.85
N GLU A 253 8.29 -5.28 -18.07
CA GLU A 253 9.19 -5.97 -18.99
C GLU A 253 8.97 -5.50 -20.44
N LYS A 254 7.72 -5.37 -20.89
CA LYS A 254 7.41 -4.80 -22.21
C LYS A 254 7.93 -3.37 -22.36
N ALA A 255 7.75 -2.52 -21.34
CA ALA A 255 8.30 -1.16 -21.34
C ALA A 255 9.83 -1.18 -21.44
N ARG A 256 10.50 -2.05 -20.67
CA ARG A 256 11.96 -2.20 -20.65
C ARG A 256 12.51 -2.68 -22.00
N GLN A 257 11.84 -3.64 -22.66
CA GLN A 257 12.23 -4.17 -23.97
C GLN A 257 12.11 -3.16 -25.12
N ILE A 258 11.27 -2.13 -24.98
CA ILE A 258 11.11 -1.05 -25.97
C ILE A 258 12.11 0.09 -25.72
N SER A 259 12.55 0.25 -24.48
CA SER A 259 13.55 1.24 -24.06
C SER A 259 15.05 0.95 -24.29
N PRO A 260 15.56 -0.08 -25.03
CA PRO A 260 17.00 -0.37 -25.15
C PRO A 260 17.87 0.76 -25.71
N ARG A 261 17.27 1.82 -26.28
CA ARG A 261 17.99 2.96 -26.86
C ARG A 261 18.35 4.06 -25.87
N LEU A 262 17.85 4.01 -24.63
CA LEU A 262 18.08 5.03 -23.60
C LEU A 262 18.84 4.44 -22.39
N LYS A 263 19.98 3.80 -22.64
CA LYS A 263 20.86 3.28 -21.57
C LYS A 263 21.28 4.43 -20.65
N GLY A 264 20.86 4.38 -19.39
CA GLY A 264 21.24 5.36 -18.36
C GLY A 264 20.23 6.49 -18.12
N ASP A 265 19.05 6.46 -18.76
CA ASP A 265 18.00 7.45 -18.51
C ASP A 265 17.15 7.13 -17.28
N GLU A 266 16.52 8.17 -16.76
CA GLU A 266 15.70 8.13 -15.55
C GLU A 266 14.61 7.03 -15.58
N ILE A 267 14.07 6.78 -16.77
CA ILE A 267 13.00 5.84 -17.09
C ILE A 267 13.44 4.38 -16.89
N GLU A 268 14.70 4.05 -17.22
CA GLU A 268 15.24 2.70 -17.10
C GLU A 268 15.32 2.28 -15.62
N VAL A 269 15.88 3.14 -14.78
CA VAL A 269 16.02 2.87 -13.33
C VAL A 269 14.66 2.71 -12.66
N ILE A 270 13.66 3.52 -13.06
CA ILE A 270 12.29 3.41 -12.56
C ILE A 270 11.70 2.04 -12.92
N ALA A 271 11.92 1.56 -14.16
CA ALA A 271 11.47 0.23 -14.56
C ALA A 271 12.12 -0.89 -13.75
N TYR A 272 13.45 -0.86 -13.53
CA TYR A 272 14.14 -1.83 -12.66
C TYR A 272 13.60 -1.79 -11.23
N GLN A 273 13.34 -0.61 -10.67
CA GLN A 273 12.80 -0.47 -9.31
C GLN A 273 11.41 -1.10 -9.19
N TRP A 274 10.53 -0.86 -10.16
CA TRP A 274 9.18 -1.44 -10.13
C TRP A 274 9.17 -2.93 -10.45
N LEU A 275 10.06 -3.43 -11.31
CA LEU A 275 10.25 -4.87 -11.50
C LEU A 275 10.71 -5.53 -10.20
N GLY A 276 11.75 -4.99 -9.56
CA GLY A 276 12.22 -5.46 -8.27
C GLY A 276 11.12 -5.51 -7.22
N TYR A 277 10.30 -4.45 -7.13
CA TYR A 277 9.16 -4.38 -6.22
C TYR A 277 8.09 -5.43 -6.53
N ASN A 278 7.67 -5.57 -7.79
CA ASN A 278 6.62 -6.51 -8.14
C ASN A 278 7.07 -7.97 -8.00
N HIS A 279 8.34 -8.28 -8.29
CA HIS A 279 8.92 -9.60 -8.03
C HIS A 279 8.93 -9.92 -6.52
N LEU A 280 9.28 -8.94 -5.66
CA LEU A 280 9.22 -9.08 -4.20
C LEU A 280 7.80 -9.45 -3.74
N GLN A 281 6.79 -8.68 -4.19
CA GLN A 281 5.39 -8.92 -3.82
C GLN A 281 4.82 -10.22 -4.41
N ALA A 282 5.32 -10.67 -5.57
CA ALA A 282 4.94 -11.93 -6.18
C ALA A 282 5.61 -13.17 -5.52
N GLY A 283 6.48 -12.97 -4.53
CA GLY A 283 7.25 -14.04 -3.87
C GLY A 283 8.45 -14.56 -4.69
N GLN A 284 8.82 -13.85 -5.76
CA GLN A 284 9.97 -14.16 -6.62
C GLN A 284 11.21 -13.42 -6.10
N TYR A 285 11.70 -13.84 -4.94
CA TYR A 285 12.72 -13.10 -4.19
C TYR A 285 14.08 -13.03 -4.89
N GLN A 286 14.48 -14.10 -5.59
CA GLN A 286 15.76 -14.13 -6.30
C GLN A 286 15.79 -13.12 -7.47
N ASP A 287 14.74 -13.10 -8.28
CA ASP A 287 14.59 -12.11 -9.36
C ASP A 287 14.58 -10.68 -8.78
N SER A 288 13.85 -10.46 -7.68
CA SER A 288 13.81 -9.16 -7.00
C SER A 288 15.21 -8.66 -6.58
N ILE A 289 16.04 -9.56 -6.04
CA ILE A 289 17.42 -9.26 -5.65
C ILE A 289 18.23 -8.81 -6.87
N GLU A 290 18.10 -9.49 -8.00
CA GLU A 290 18.80 -9.13 -9.24
C GLU A 290 18.40 -7.74 -9.74
N TYR A 291 17.10 -7.45 -9.83
CA TYR A 291 16.62 -6.14 -10.25
C TYR A 291 17.06 -5.03 -9.28
N TYR A 292 16.96 -5.23 -7.96
CA TYR A 292 17.37 -4.22 -6.99
C TYR A 292 18.88 -3.98 -6.96
N ASN A 293 19.71 -5.00 -7.21
CA ASN A 293 21.16 -4.82 -7.37
C ASN A 293 21.48 -3.90 -8.56
N GLU A 294 20.78 -4.05 -9.69
CA GLU A 294 20.92 -3.12 -10.82
C GLU A 294 20.46 -1.71 -10.46
N VAL A 295 19.38 -1.55 -9.69
CA VAL A 295 18.95 -0.22 -9.20
C VAL A 295 20.01 0.42 -8.31
N VAL A 296 20.63 -0.33 -7.39
CA VAL A 296 21.74 0.19 -6.54
C VAL A 296 22.89 0.66 -7.42
N ARG A 297 23.32 -0.16 -8.39
CA ARG A 297 24.41 0.18 -9.32
C ARG A 297 24.12 1.47 -10.08
N LEU A 298 22.92 1.61 -10.65
CA LEU A 298 22.50 2.79 -11.39
C LEU A 298 22.33 4.02 -10.49
N ALA A 299 21.75 3.86 -9.30
CA ALA A 299 21.60 4.95 -8.34
C ALA A 299 22.94 5.54 -7.90
N LEU A 300 23.95 4.70 -7.69
CA LEU A 300 25.31 5.14 -7.38
C LEU A 300 25.96 5.87 -8.55
N GLN A 301 25.78 5.40 -9.80
CA GLN A 301 26.28 6.07 -11.00
C GLN A 301 25.67 7.45 -11.21
N LEU A 302 24.37 7.58 -10.94
CA LEU A 302 23.63 8.84 -11.07
C LEU A 302 23.75 9.75 -9.84
N GLY A 303 24.37 9.28 -8.74
CA GLY A 303 24.43 10.01 -7.48
C GLY A 303 23.06 10.22 -6.80
N CYS A 304 22.03 9.43 -7.16
CA CYS A 304 20.67 9.61 -6.67
C CYS A 304 20.45 8.88 -5.33
N LYS A 305 20.65 9.60 -4.23
CA LYS A 305 20.52 9.06 -2.86
C LYS A 305 19.14 8.49 -2.53
N THR A 306 18.06 9.09 -3.01
CA THR A 306 16.70 8.56 -2.78
C THR A 306 16.51 7.18 -3.40
N ARG A 307 17.07 6.95 -4.60
CA ARG A 307 17.00 5.63 -5.27
C ARG A 307 17.91 4.62 -4.59
N GLU A 308 19.09 5.03 -4.14
CA GLU A 308 19.99 4.21 -3.34
C GLU A 308 19.28 3.71 -2.06
N PHE A 309 18.54 4.60 -1.38
CA PHE A 309 17.71 4.24 -0.24
C PHE A 309 16.65 3.20 -0.59
N ASN A 310 15.79 3.48 -1.57
CA ASN A 310 14.68 2.60 -1.96
C ASN A 310 15.17 1.22 -2.38
N ALA A 311 16.26 1.17 -3.15
CA ALA A 311 16.86 -0.09 -3.57
C ALA A 311 17.46 -0.88 -2.39
N SER A 312 18.09 -0.19 -1.43
CA SER A 312 18.60 -0.82 -0.22
C SER A 312 17.47 -1.39 0.65
N ILE A 313 16.35 -0.68 0.79
CA ILE A 313 15.16 -1.20 1.49
C ILE A 313 14.57 -2.42 0.78
N GLY A 314 14.41 -2.35 -0.55
CA GLY A 314 13.88 -3.44 -1.35
C GLY A 314 14.76 -4.69 -1.29
N LEU A 315 16.07 -4.52 -1.43
CA LEU A 315 17.05 -5.59 -1.38
C LEU A 315 17.14 -6.23 0.01
N GLY A 316 17.21 -5.40 1.06
CA GLY A 316 17.14 -5.88 2.45
C GLY A 316 15.87 -6.71 2.71
N SER A 317 14.73 -6.25 2.20
CA SER A 317 13.46 -6.97 2.31
C SER A 317 13.48 -8.31 1.56
N ALA A 318 13.98 -8.35 0.31
CA ALA A 318 14.07 -9.59 -0.46
C ALA A 318 15.02 -10.61 0.21
N LEU A 319 16.18 -10.16 0.69
CA LEU A 319 17.16 -10.98 1.42
C LEU A 319 16.57 -11.56 2.72
N SER A 320 15.77 -10.75 3.44
CA SER A 320 15.06 -11.21 4.64
C SER A 320 14.11 -12.39 4.36
N HIS A 321 13.47 -12.41 3.19
CA HIS A 321 12.52 -13.47 2.83
C HIS A 321 13.21 -14.80 2.44
N ILE A 322 14.41 -14.75 1.86
CA ILE A 322 15.20 -15.96 1.57
C ILE A 322 15.98 -16.47 2.79
N GLY A 323 15.97 -15.73 3.90
CA GLY A 323 16.64 -16.09 5.16
C GLY A 323 18.09 -15.62 5.27
N ASP A 324 18.59 -14.83 4.32
CA ASP A 324 19.90 -14.17 4.43
C ASP A 324 19.78 -12.90 5.29
N PHE A 325 19.70 -13.12 6.61
CA PHE A 325 19.52 -12.03 7.56
C PHE A 325 20.75 -11.13 7.72
N GLU A 326 21.96 -11.65 7.46
CA GLU A 326 23.20 -10.90 7.61
C GLU A 326 23.32 -9.84 6.52
N SER A 327 23.16 -10.24 5.24
CA SER A 327 23.15 -9.29 4.13
C SER A 327 21.98 -8.32 4.23
N SER A 328 20.81 -8.81 4.67
CA SER A 328 19.62 -7.99 4.89
C SER A 328 19.87 -6.85 5.89
N GLU A 329 20.49 -7.17 7.03
CA GLU A 329 20.89 -6.19 8.04
C GLU A 329 21.89 -5.16 7.49
N GLU A 330 22.87 -5.58 6.69
CA GLU A 330 23.84 -4.67 6.05
C GLU A 330 23.13 -3.63 5.17
N TYR A 331 22.17 -4.05 4.34
CA TYR A 331 21.43 -3.12 3.47
C TYR A 331 20.51 -2.18 4.25
N PHE A 332 19.90 -2.61 5.35
CA PHE A 332 19.12 -1.70 6.20
C PHE A 332 20.01 -0.68 6.93
N LEU A 333 21.21 -1.06 7.35
CA LEU A 333 22.20 -0.11 7.89
C LEU A 333 22.68 0.91 6.84
N LYS A 334 22.86 0.48 5.58
CA LYS A 334 23.12 1.39 4.45
C LYS A 334 21.95 2.36 4.25
N ALA A 335 20.72 1.87 4.25
CA ALA A 335 19.52 2.70 4.12
C ALA A 335 19.42 3.76 5.25
N ILE A 336 19.69 3.39 6.51
CA ILE A 336 19.76 4.34 7.64
C ILE A 336 20.83 5.41 7.38
N THR A 337 22.01 5.01 6.89
CA THR A 337 23.10 5.94 6.57
C THR A 337 22.69 6.94 5.49
N VAL A 338 22.06 6.47 4.42
CA VAL A 338 21.56 7.32 3.33
C VAL A 338 20.45 8.26 3.82
N ALA A 339 19.49 7.76 4.62
CA ALA A 339 18.43 8.58 5.18
C ALA A 339 18.96 9.72 6.07
N LYS A 340 20.01 9.46 6.85
CA LYS A 340 20.71 10.48 7.65
C LYS A 340 21.44 11.50 6.77
N GLN A 341 22.09 11.07 5.69
CA GLN A 341 22.72 11.99 4.73
C GLN A 341 21.69 12.91 4.07
N LEU A 342 20.48 12.40 3.80
CA LEU A 342 19.34 13.16 3.28
C LEU A 342 18.65 14.03 4.33
N ASN A 343 19.00 13.90 5.62
CA ASN A 343 18.26 14.46 6.75
C ASN A 343 16.75 14.13 6.74
N HIS A 344 16.38 12.97 6.19
CA HIS A 344 14.98 12.59 6.00
C HIS A 344 14.49 11.65 7.10
N LYS A 345 13.84 12.21 8.13
CA LYS A 345 13.41 11.45 9.31
C LYS A 345 12.43 10.31 9.04
N CYS A 346 11.49 10.47 8.09
CA CYS A 346 10.57 9.37 7.75
C CYS A 346 11.30 8.14 7.17
N LEU A 347 12.30 8.35 6.30
CA LEU A 347 13.13 7.29 5.74
C LEU A 347 14.02 6.65 6.82
N GLU A 348 14.56 7.46 7.75
CA GLU A 348 15.34 6.95 8.89
C GLU A 348 14.48 6.03 9.77
N LYS A 349 13.24 6.45 10.09
CA LYS A 349 12.24 5.63 10.80
C LYS A 349 11.99 4.31 10.07
N GLU A 350 11.65 4.36 8.78
CA GLU A 350 11.34 3.17 7.96
C GLU A 350 12.49 2.17 7.98
N ALA A 351 13.72 2.63 7.78
CA ALA A 351 14.89 1.77 7.77
C ALA A 351 15.17 1.15 9.16
N HIS A 352 14.97 1.89 10.25
CA HIS A 352 15.06 1.35 11.61
C HIS A 352 13.97 0.31 11.92
N THR A 353 12.73 0.53 11.47
CA THR A 353 11.64 -0.45 11.61
C THR A 353 11.97 -1.75 10.88
N ASN A 354 12.46 -1.66 9.64
CA ASN A 354 12.84 -2.84 8.85
C ASN A 354 14.06 -3.58 9.43
N LEU A 355 15.06 -2.84 9.91
CA LEU A 355 16.19 -3.42 10.65
C LEU A 355 15.70 -4.18 11.90
N GLY A 356 14.78 -3.57 12.65
CA GLY A 356 14.15 -4.20 13.82
C GLY A 356 13.44 -5.51 13.48
N HIS A 357 12.71 -5.56 12.35
CA HIS A 357 12.05 -6.78 11.88
C HIS A 357 13.05 -7.90 11.58
N VAL A 358 14.15 -7.60 10.90
CA VAL A 358 15.19 -8.59 10.56
C VAL A 358 15.92 -9.09 11.80
N GLN A 359 16.29 -8.18 12.70
CA GLN A 359 16.94 -8.52 13.97
C GLN A 359 16.01 -9.37 14.85
N TYR A 360 14.70 -9.11 14.84
CA TYR A 360 13.72 -9.95 15.51
C TYR A 360 13.67 -11.36 14.92
N LYS A 361 13.56 -11.48 13.58
CA LYS A 361 13.51 -12.77 12.87
C LYS A 361 14.80 -13.60 13.06
N SER A 362 15.95 -12.95 13.13
CA SER A 362 17.25 -13.58 13.40
C SER A 362 17.52 -13.82 14.90
N CYS A 363 16.52 -13.62 15.77
CA CYS A 363 16.62 -13.78 17.23
C CYS A 363 17.66 -12.86 17.92
N GLN A 364 18.11 -11.79 17.26
CA GLN A 364 18.98 -10.75 17.81
C GLN A 364 18.19 -9.75 18.67
N PHE A 365 17.52 -10.25 19.71
CA PHE A 365 16.52 -9.49 20.47
C PHE A 365 17.03 -8.18 21.07
N ASN A 366 18.27 -8.12 21.59
CA ASN A 366 18.79 -6.88 22.16
C ASN A 366 19.06 -5.81 21.09
N ALA A 367 19.51 -6.20 19.90
CA ALA A 367 19.70 -5.29 18.77
C ALA A 367 18.35 -4.77 18.25
N ALA A 368 17.38 -5.68 18.08
CA ALA A 368 16.01 -5.33 17.69
C ALA A 368 15.39 -4.30 18.63
N VAL A 369 15.61 -4.41 19.95
CA VAL A 369 15.17 -3.39 20.93
C VAL A 369 15.74 -2.02 20.60
N GLN A 370 17.02 -1.90 20.24
CA GLN A 370 17.62 -0.61 19.91
C GLN A 370 16.99 -0.01 18.65
N SER A 371 16.82 -0.83 17.61
CA SER A 371 16.22 -0.42 16.34
C SER A 371 14.78 0.06 16.52
N TYR A 372 13.95 -0.68 17.26
CA TYR A 372 12.57 -0.27 17.54
C TYR A 372 12.45 0.93 18.47
N LEU A 373 13.33 1.09 19.47
CA LEU A 373 13.35 2.30 20.30
C LEU A 373 13.65 3.54 19.45
N LYS A 374 14.56 3.43 18.48
CA LYS A 374 14.86 4.54 17.56
C LYS A 374 13.70 4.83 16.62
N ALA A 375 13.05 3.80 16.09
CA ALA A 375 11.84 3.97 15.28
C ALA A 375 10.68 4.60 16.08
N GLU A 376 10.49 4.19 17.34
CA GLU A 376 9.50 4.76 18.26
C GLU A 376 9.75 6.24 18.52
N GLU A 377 10.99 6.60 18.88
CA GLU A 377 11.41 7.99 19.13
C GLU A 377 11.13 8.88 17.91
N ILE A 378 11.57 8.45 16.72
CA ILE A 378 11.37 9.23 15.49
C ILE A 378 9.87 9.32 15.14
N SER A 379 9.11 8.24 15.31
CA SER A 379 7.66 8.25 15.06
C SER A 379 6.93 9.21 15.99
N HIS A 380 7.33 9.25 17.26
CA HIS A 380 6.81 10.20 18.23
C HIS A 380 7.08 11.65 17.81
N ASP A 381 8.32 11.97 17.44
CA ASP A 381 8.74 13.30 17.02
C ASP A 381 8.01 13.75 15.74
N LEU A 382 7.72 12.82 14.82
CA LEU A 382 6.97 13.08 13.59
C LEU A 382 5.44 13.15 13.81
N GLY A 383 4.94 12.78 14.99
CA GLY A 383 3.50 12.65 15.24
C GLY A 383 2.84 11.45 14.56
N ASP A 384 3.63 10.47 14.09
CA ASP A 384 3.15 9.23 13.47
C ASP A 384 2.74 8.23 14.56
N ARG A 385 1.52 8.41 15.08
CA ARG A 385 0.99 7.61 16.19
C ARG A 385 0.81 6.13 15.84
N ASN A 386 0.52 5.81 14.57
CA ASN A 386 0.33 4.43 14.13
C ASN A 386 1.63 3.64 14.18
N GLU A 387 2.72 4.22 13.69
CA GLU A 387 4.05 3.58 13.77
C GLU A 387 4.61 3.58 15.18
N GLU A 388 4.37 4.64 15.98
CA GLU A 388 4.75 4.65 17.39
C GLU A 388 4.09 3.50 18.16
N ALA A 389 2.78 3.28 17.94
CA ALA A 389 2.05 2.16 18.54
C ALA A 389 2.62 0.81 18.08
N SER A 390 2.89 0.66 16.78
CA SER A 390 3.44 -0.57 16.19
C SER A 390 4.83 -0.90 16.74
N ALA A 391 5.72 0.08 16.85
CA ALA A 391 7.03 -0.08 17.47
C ALA A 391 6.91 -0.48 18.96
N CYS A 392 5.98 0.13 19.70
CA CYS A 392 5.71 -0.25 21.10
C CYS A 392 5.23 -1.70 21.22
N LEU A 393 4.40 -2.19 20.28
CA LEU A 393 3.97 -3.59 20.26
C LEU A 393 5.14 -4.54 20.04
N MET A 394 5.99 -4.25 19.06
CA MET A 394 7.17 -5.06 18.78
C MET A 394 8.14 -5.07 19.97
N LEU A 395 8.36 -3.93 20.64
CA LEU A 395 9.13 -3.87 21.88
C LEU A 395 8.52 -4.75 22.98
N GLY A 396 7.19 -4.73 23.14
CA GLY A 396 6.47 -5.60 24.06
C GLY A 396 6.72 -7.08 23.79
N HIS A 397 6.68 -7.48 22.51
CA HIS A 397 7.00 -8.84 22.07
C HIS A 397 8.43 -9.24 22.38
N ILE A 398 9.38 -8.39 22.05
CA ILE A 398 10.79 -8.68 22.27
C ILE A 398 11.10 -8.78 23.77
N PHE A 399 10.55 -7.87 24.60
CA PHE A 399 10.72 -7.95 26.04
C PHE A 399 10.09 -9.19 26.65
N ARG A 400 8.96 -9.68 26.10
CA ARG A 400 8.37 -10.97 26.49
C ARG A 400 9.33 -12.13 26.20
N GLN A 401 9.94 -12.16 25.01
CA GLN A 401 10.94 -13.18 24.65
C GLN A 401 12.19 -13.12 25.55
N LEU A 402 12.63 -11.92 25.91
CA LEU A 402 13.72 -11.68 26.84
C LEU A 402 13.36 -11.93 28.32
N LYS A 403 12.12 -12.39 28.62
CA LYS A 403 11.59 -12.57 29.98
C LYS A 403 11.62 -11.30 30.85
N LYS A 404 11.69 -10.12 30.22
CA LYS A 404 11.62 -8.80 30.87
C LYS A 404 10.15 -8.37 30.98
N HIS A 405 9.35 -9.14 31.73
CA HIS A 405 7.88 -9.05 31.75
C HIS A 405 7.35 -7.67 32.13
N GLU A 406 7.97 -6.98 33.07
CA GLU A 406 7.58 -5.61 33.47
C GLU A 406 7.74 -4.60 32.33
N LYS A 407 8.86 -4.69 31.59
CA LYS A 407 9.10 -3.85 30.40
C LYS A 407 8.12 -4.17 29.29
N ALA A 408 7.82 -5.46 29.09
CA ALA A 408 6.83 -5.90 28.11
C ALA A 408 5.44 -5.29 28.40
N ILE A 409 4.98 -5.39 29.66
CA ILE A 409 3.70 -4.79 30.09
C ILE A 409 3.70 -3.27 29.86
N LYS A 410 4.80 -2.58 30.18
CA LYS A 410 4.92 -1.13 29.94
C LYS A 410 4.77 -0.78 28.45
N SER A 411 5.46 -1.50 27.57
CA SER A 411 5.39 -1.29 26.12
C SER A 411 4.00 -1.60 25.56
N TYR A 412 3.39 -2.72 25.97
CA TYR A 412 2.02 -3.07 25.60
C TYR A 412 0.98 -2.03 26.05
N LYS A 413 1.08 -1.55 27.29
CA LYS A 413 0.20 -0.49 27.80
C LYS A 413 0.40 0.83 27.06
N LYS A 414 1.64 1.17 26.69
CA LYS A 414 1.92 2.35 25.86
C LYS A 414 1.25 2.22 24.48
N ALA A 415 1.43 1.10 23.79
CA ALA A 415 0.75 0.84 22.52
C ALA A 415 -0.77 0.94 22.63
N LEU A 416 -1.35 0.38 23.70
CA LEU A 416 -2.79 0.46 23.96
C LEU A 416 -3.26 1.91 24.13
N SER A 417 -2.54 2.71 24.92
CA SER A 417 -2.85 4.14 25.12
C SER A 417 -2.85 4.90 23.80
N ILE A 418 -1.84 4.68 22.96
CA ILE A 418 -1.73 5.34 21.65
C ILE A 418 -2.89 4.92 20.75
N ASN A 419 -3.21 3.62 20.67
CA ASN A 419 -4.34 3.12 19.91
C ASN A 419 -5.67 3.71 20.39
N THR A 420 -5.86 3.93 21.69
CA THR A 420 -7.06 4.60 22.20
C THR A 420 -7.15 6.07 21.83
N GLU A 421 -6.03 6.76 21.65
CA GLU A 421 -6.01 8.14 21.17
C GLU A 421 -6.33 8.24 19.67
N ILE A 422 -5.85 7.28 18.87
CA ILE A 422 -6.15 7.19 17.43
C ILE A 422 -7.66 6.98 17.20
N LYS A 423 -8.30 6.12 18.00
CA LYS A 423 -9.77 5.86 17.99
C LYS A 423 -10.63 7.12 18.08
N GLY A 424 -10.15 8.17 18.75
CA GLY A 424 -10.89 9.43 18.87
C GLY A 424 -10.98 10.23 17.56
N LYS A 425 -10.18 9.87 16.54
CA LYS A 425 -10.01 10.64 15.30
C LYS A 425 -10.49 9.92 14.04
N GLU A 426 -10.43 8.59 13.98
CA GLU A 426 -10.73 7.80 12.77
C GLU A 426 -11.83 6.75 13.03
N MET A 427 -13.08 7.07 12.70
CA MET A 427 -14.25 6.24 13.03
C MET A 427 -14.53 5.12 12.01
N GLN A 428 -13.51 4.49 11.40
CA GLN A 428 -13.71 3.49 10.34
C GLN A 428 -12.96 2.14 10.50
N GLY A 429 -12.22 1.91 11.60
CA GLY A 429 -11.45 0.67 11.84
C GLY A 429 -11.83 -0.15 13.09
N VAL A 430 -12.99 0.13 13.72
CA VAL A 430 -13.29 -0.27 15.12
C VAL A 430 -13.11 -1.77 15.43
N CYS A 431 -13.33 -2.68 14.48
CA CYS A 431 -13.20 -4.13 14.73
C CYS A 431 -11.75 -4.60 14.83
N PHE A 432 -10.87 -4.17 13.90
CA PHE A 432 -9.46 -4.59 13.90
C PHE A 432 -8.71 -4.07 15.12
N GLU A 433 -8.96 -2.81 15.48
CA GLU A 433 -8.32 -2.17 16.64
C GLU A 433 -8.81 -2.72 17.97
N LYS A 434 -10.10 -3.07 18.07
CA LYS A 434 -10.61 -3.79 19.24
C LYS A 434 -9.99 -5.19 19.33
N ALA A 435 -9.89 -5.92 18.23
CA ALA A 435 -9.23 -7.23 18.25
C ALA A 435 -7.77 -7.11 18.73
N LEU A 436 -7.04 -6.10 18.25
CA LEU A 436 -5.68 -5.80 18.71
C LEU A 436 -5.63 -5.48 20.21
N GLU A 437 -6.57 -4.68 20.73
CA GLU A 437 -6.68 -4.42 22.17
C GLU A 437 -6.91 -5.70 22.97
N GLY A 438 -7.76 -6.61 22.50
CA GLY A 438 -7.97 -7.92 23.11
C GLY A 438 -6.67 -8.72 23.18
N ILE A 439 -5.92 -8.74 22.08
CA ILE A 439 -4.64 -9.45 21.97
C ILE A 439 -3.58 -8.85 22.92
N ILE A 440 -3.50 -7.52 23.01
CA ILE A 440 -2.59 -6.82 23.94
C ILE A 440 -2.92 -7.16 25.39
N ASN A 441 -4.20 -7.19 25.75
CA ASN A 441 -4.65 -7.58 27.08
C ASN A 441 -4.29 -9.04 27.39
N GLU A 442 -4.42 -9.95 26.42
CA GLU A 442 -3.98 -11.34 26.56
C GLU A 442 -2.46 -11.43 26.84
N TRP A 443 -1.63 -10.70 26.09
CA TRP A 443 -0.18 -10.68 26.31
C TRP A 443 0.23 -10.02 27.63
N CYS A 444 -0.48 -8.97 28.06
CA CYS A 444 -0.31 -8.41 29.40
C CYS A 444 -0.64 -9.46 30.47
N GLY A 445 -1.76 -10.16 30.32
CA GLY A 445 -2.18 -11.23 31.21
C GLY A 445 -1.11 -12.33 31.32
N TYR A 446 -0.55 -12.76 30.19
CA TYR A 446 0.56 -13.71 30.15
C TYR A 446 1.79 -13.20 30.91
N CYS A 447 2.22 -11.96 30.66
CA CYS A 447 3.38 -11.40 31.35
C CYS A 447 3.17 -11.26 32.87
N CYS A 448 1.97 -10.89 33.32
CA CYS A 448 1.64 -10.79 34.74
C CYS A 448 1.78 -12.14 35.48
N LEU A 449 1.60 -13.28 34.79
CA LEU A 449 1.77 -14.60 35.42
C LEU A 449 3.19 -14.91 35.86
N TYR A 450 4.19 -14.27 35.23
CA TYR A 450 5.59 -14.46 35.54
C TYR A 450 6.13 -13.44 36.55
N ILE A 451 5.29 -12.50 37.00
CA ILE A 451 5.66 -11.51 38.02
C ILE A 451 5.04 -11.95 39.36
N ALA A 452 5.89 -12.09 40.38
CA ALA A 452 5.45 -12.53 41.70
C ALA A 452 4.39 -11.59 42.27
N GLY A 453 3.27 -12.15 42.73
CA GLY A 453 2.15 -11.40 43.29
C GLY A 453 1.13 -10.87 42.28
N GLN A 454 1.39 -10.91 40.97
CA GLN A 454 0.53 -10.28 39.96
C GLN A 454 -0.56 -11.19 39.33
N ARG A 455 -0.98 -12.23 40.05
CA ARG A 455 -1.99 -13.18 39.54
C ARG A 455 -3.36 -12.52 39.37
N GLN A 456 -3.70 -11.55 40.21
CA GLN A 456 -4.97 -10.85 40.12
C GLN A 456 -4.99 -9.89 38.93
N GLU A 457 -3.88 -9.18 38.65
CA GLU A 457 -3.76 -8.39 37.41
C GLU A 457 -3.84 -9.29 36.17
N ALA A 458 -3.24 -10.49 36.20
CA ALA A 458 -3.34 -11.44 35.10
C ALA A 458 -4.80 -11.81 34.80
N ILE A 459 -5.58 -12.17 35.83
CA ILE A 459 -7.01 -12.48 35.68
C ILE A 459 -7.78 -11.27 35.11
N THR A 460 -7.52 -10.07 35.61
CA THR A 460 -8.17 -8.84 35.12
C THR A 460 -7.85 -8.60 33.63
N SER A 461 -6.59 -8.72 33.23
CA SER A 461 -6.18 -8.57 31.84
C SER A 461 -6.84 -9.63 30.93
N TYR A 462 -6.88 -10.90 31.34
CA TYR A 462 -7.57 -11.93 30.56
C TYR A 462 -9.09 -11.72 30.49
N LYS A 463 -9.73 -11.20 31.55
CA LYS A 463 -11.16 -10.86 31.52
C LYS A 463 -11.46 -9.72 30.54
N ASN A 464 -10.60 -8.69 30.51
CA ASN A 464 -10.73 -7.63 29.53
C ASN A 464 -10.58 -8.19 28.11
N ALA A 465 -9.56 -9.02 27.87
CA ALA A 465 -9.35 -9.68 26.58
C ALA A 465 -10.55 -10.54 26.14
N LYS A 466 -11.15 -11.29 27.07
CA LYS A 466 -12.37 -12.09 26.83
C LYS A 466 -13.55 -11.23 26.40
N GLU A 467 -13.82 -10.15 27.15
CA GLU A 467 -14.96 -9.26 26.85
C GLU A 467 -14.80 -8.61 25.48
N ILE A 468 -13.58 -8.19 25.14
CA ILE A 468 -13.27 -7.64 23.82
C ILE A 468 -13.44 -8.69 22.74
N ALA A 469 -12.90 -9.90 22.93
CA ALA A 469 -13.04 -11.01 21.98
C ALA A 469 -14.51 -11.32 21.68
N LYS A 470 -15.36 -11.30 22.71
CA LYS A 470 -16.82 -11.47 22.56
C LYS A 470 -17.45 -10.34 21.74
N GLN A 471 -17.01 -9.09 21.93
CA GLN A 471 -17.51 -7.94 21.16
C GLN A 471 -17.12 -7.98 19.69
N VAL A 472 -15.92 -8.47 19.37
CA VAL A 472 -15.44 -8.57 17.97
C VAL A 472 -15.81 -9.89 17.29
N GLY A 473 -16.31 -10.87 18.03
CA GLY A 473 -16.64 -12.20 17.51
C GLY A 473 -15.44 -13.14 17.37
N GLU A 474 -14.31 -12.84 18.02
CA GLU A 474 -13.08 -13.65 18.01
C GLU A 474 -13.18 -14.84 18.97
N LYS A 475 -13.94 -15.87 18.55
CA LYS A 475 -14.24 -17.06 19.36
C LYS A 475 -13.00 -17.83 19.84
N TYR A 476 -11.96 -17.95 19.02
CA TYR A 476 -10.71 -18.60 19.45
C TYR A 476 -9.99 -17.82 20.55
N GLN A 477 -10.06 -16.49 20.54
CA GLN A 477 -9.50 -15.68 21.62
C GLN A 477 -10.33 -15.80 22.90
N GLU A 478 -11.66 -15.83 22.79
CA GLU A 478 -12.56 -16.11 23.92
C GLU A 478 -12.24 -17.47 24.56
N TYR A 479 -12.04 -18.51 23.74
CA TYR A 479 -11.58 -19.83 24.19
C TYR A 479 -10.26 -19.76 24.96
N ARG A 480 -9.21 -19.16 24.38
CA ARG A 480 -7.86 -19.09 24.99
C ARG A 480 -7.87 -18.31 26.30
N THR A 481 -8.62 -17.21 26.37
CA THR A 481 -8.73 -16.40 27.59
C THR A 481 -9.48 -17.14 28.70
N ASN A 482 -10.56 -17.87 28.38
CA ASN A 482 -11.25 -18.75 29.35
C ASN A 482 -10.32 -19.84 29.90
N GLN A 483 -9.56 -20.53 29.02
CA GLN A 483 -8.56 -21.52 29.42
C GLN A 483 -7.48 -20.92 30.33
N ALA A 484 -6.98 -19.71 30.02
CA ALA A 484 -5.99 -19.03 30.83
C ALA A 484 -6.52 -18.66 32.22
N ILE A 485 -7.72 -18.07 32.30
CA ILE A 485 -8.35 -17.72 33.58
C ILE A 485 -8.58 -18.98 34.44
N ALA A 486 -9.13 -20.04 33.84
CA ALA A 486 -9.37 -21.31 34.52
C ALA A 486 -8.08 -21.91 35.10
N ASN A 487 -6.99 -21.91 34.33
CA ASN A 487 -5.67 -22.37 34.80
C ASN A 487 -5.17 -21.59 36.03
N ILE A 488 -5.34 -20.27 36.03
CA ILE A 488 -4.93 -19.43 37.16
C ILE A 488 -5.77 -19.75 38.39
N LEU A 489 -7.10 -19.84 38.22
CA LEU A 489 -8.04 -20.16 39.30
C LEU A 489 -7.77 -21.54 39.90
N CYS A 490 -7.47 -22.53 39.05
CA CYS A 490 -7.04 -23.87 39.45
C CYS A 490 -5.79 -23.81 40.34
N ASN A 491 -4.77 -23.03 39.94
CA ASN A 491 -3.51 -22.95 40.66
C ASN A 491 -3.60 -22.20 42.00
N ILE A 492 -4.60 -21.32 42.18
CA ILE A 492 -4.87 -20.66 43.47
C ILE A 492 -5.84 -21.47 44.36
N GLY A 493 -6.32 -22.64 43.89
CA GLY A 493 -7.24 -23.50 44.63
C GLY A 493 -8.72 -23.13 44.50
N ASN A 494 -9.08 -22.19 43.62
CA ASN A 494 -10.48 -21.87 43.34
C ASN A 494 -11.01 -22.82 42.25
N TYR A 495 -11.23 -24.07 42.61
CA TYR A 495 -11.61 -25.13 41.68
C TYR A 495 -13.01 -24.94 41.11
N GLU A 496 -13.98 -24.47 41.91
CA GLU A 496 -15.35 -24.21 41.47
C GLU A 496 -15.39 -23.25 40.27
N LYS A 497 -14.81 -22.05 40.39
CA LYS A 497 -14.77 -21.11 39.26
C LYS A 497 -13.89 -21.62 38.13
N SER A 498 -12.83 -22.36 38.44
CA SER A 498 -11.99 -22.97 37.39
C SER A 498 -12.80 -23.92 36.49
N LYS A 499 -13.68 -24.75 37.08
CA LYS A 499 -14.61 -25.64 36.34
C LYS A 499 -15.54 -24.81 35.44
N GLU A 500 -16.12 -23.73 35.94
CA GLU A 500 -17.00 -22.84 35.15
C GLU A 500 -16.30 -22.31 33.88
N TYR A 501 -15.10 -21.71 34.03
CA TYR A 501 -14.36 -21.16 32.89
C TYR A 501 -13.92 -22.25 31.89
N TYR A 502 -13.52 -23.44 32.35
CA TYR A 502 -13.22 -24.54 31.43
C TYR A 502 -14.46 -25.07 30.72
N GLN A 503 -15.62 -25.08 31.39
CA GLN A 503 -16.88 -25.49 30.77
C GLN A 503 -17.32 -24.48 29.69
N GLU A 504 -17.15 -23.18 29.94
CA GLU A 504 -17.35 -22.15 28.92
C GLU A 504 -16.40 -22.33 27.73
N ALA A 505 -15.11 -22.60 27.98
CA ALA A 505 -14.15 -22.89 26.92
C ALA A 505 -14.53 -24.14 26.11
N LEU A 506 -15.01 -25.20 26.78
CA LEU A 506 -15.50 -26.41 26.11
C LEU A 506 -16.70 -26.10 25.21
N THR A 507 -17.66 -25.30 25.67
CA THR A 507 -18.81 -24.88 24.85
C THR A 507 -18.34 -24.17 23.59
N ILE A 508 -17.39 -23.23 23.71
CA ILE A 508 -16.83 -22.51 22.55
C ILE A 508 -16.10 -23.46 21.59
N ALA A 509 -15.33 -24.42 22.10
CA ALA A 509 -14.63 -25.40 21.27
C ALA A 509 -15.61 -26.26 20.45
N VAL A 510 -16.74 -26.66 21.06
CA VAL A 510 -17.82 -27.38 20.39
C VAL A 510 -18.50 -26.50 19.33
N GLU A 511 -18.77 -25.23 19.63
CA GLU A 511 -19.31 -24.26 18.65
C GLU A 511 -18.40 -24.09 17.43
N LEU A 512 -17.09 -24.11 17.64
CA LEU A 512 -16.08 -24.00 16.58
C LEU A 512 -15.92 -25.30 15.77
N GLY A 513 -16.41 -26.43 16.28
CA GLY A 513 -16.13 -27.75 15.73
C GLY A 513 -14.67 -28.19 15.89
N ASP A 514 -13.89 -27.54 16.74
CA ASP A 514 -12.49 -27.86 16.97
C ASP A 514 -12.37 -28.99 18.00
N ARG A 515 -12.17 -30.20 17.49
CA ARG A 515 -12.03 -31.42 18.29
C ARG A 515 -10.75 -31.45 19.14
N HIS A 516 -9.69 -30.76 18.71
CA HIS A 516 -8.45 -30.65 19.50
C HIS A 516 -8.70 -29.79 20.74
N CYS A 517 -9.32 -28.62 20.57
CA CYS A 517 -9.74 -27.75 21.67
C CYS A 517 -10.78 -28.41 22.59
N GLU A 518 -11.72 -29.18 22.04
CA GLU A 518 -12.70 -29.94 22.81
C GLU A 518 -12.01 -30.95 23.74
N GLY A 519 -11.13 -31.78 23.17
CA GLY A 519 -10.34 -32.76 23.92
C GLY A 519 -9.45 -32.13 24.98
N THR A 520 -8.79 -31.01 24.65
CA THR A 520 -7.98 -30.22 25.59
C THR A 520 -8.83 -29.69 26.75
N SER A 521 -10.04 -29.20 26.48
CA SER A 521 -10.92 -28.67 27.53
C SER A 521 -11.43 -29.75 28.46
N CYS A 522 -11.80 -30.92 27.92
CA CYS A 522 -12.17 -32.08 28.74
C CYS A 522 -11.01 -32.55 29.62
N LEU A 523 -9.78 -32.59 29.09
CA LEU A 523 -8.58 -32.93 29.86
C LEU A 523 -8.34 -31.95 31.03
N ASN A 524 -8.55 -30.66 30.79
CA ASN A 524 -8.36 -29.62 31.80
C ASN A 524 -9.47 -29.65 32.87
N LEU A 525 -10.73 -29.92 32.50
CA LEU A 525 -11.82 -30.19 33.43
C LEU A 525 -11.50 -31.39 34.33
N ALA A 526 -11.07 -32.51 33.73
CA ALA A 526 -10.67 -33.70 34.46
C ALA A 526 -9.56 -33.41 35.49
N THR A 527 -8.55 -32.65 35.08
CA THR A 527 -7.42 -32.27 35.93
C THR A 527 -7.85 -31.40 37.11
N VAL A 528 -8.80 -30.47 36.90
CA VAL A 528 -9.38 -29.69 38.00
C VAL A 528 -10.21 -30.55 38.94
N CYS A 529 -11.05 -31.46 38.43
CA CYS A 529 -11.81 -32.38 39.27
C CYS A 529 -10.89 -33.24 40.15
N GLY A 530 -9.79 -33.76 39.58
CA GLY A 530 -8.79 -34.51 40.33
C GLY A 530 -8.10 -33.68 41.43
N LYS A 531 -7.83 -32.39 41.18
CA LYS A 531 -7.30 -31.48 42.21
C LYS A 531 -8.32 -31.12 43.29
N ASP A 532 -9.59 -31.07 42.93
CA ASP A 532 -10.74 -30.90 43.84
C ASP A 532 -11.10 -32.20 44.59
N CYS A 533 -10.34 -33.28 44.37
CA CYS A 533 -10.56 -34.63 44.92
C CYS A 533 -11.88 -35.30 44.49
N ASP A 534 -12.50 -34.82 43.42
CA ASP A 534 -13.66 -35.43 42.76
C ASP A 534 -13.15 -36.37 41.65
N TYR A 535 -12.66 -37.54 42.07
CA TYR A 535 -11.95 -38.47 41.20
C TYR A 535 -12.91 -39.21 40.26
N GLU A 536 -14.15 -39.44 40.68
CA GLU A 536 -15.21 -40.01 39.86
C GLU A 536 -15.50 -39.11 38.65
N MET A 537 -15.74 -37.82 38.89
CA MET A 537 -15.94 -36.86 37.80
C MET A 537 -14.67 -36.68 36.95
N ALA A 538 -13.49 -36.73 37.57
CA ALA A 538 -12.23 -36.68 36.84
C ALA A 538 -12.10 -37.82 35.82
N ILE A 539 -12.48 -39.04 36.21
CA ILE A 539 -12.48 -40.22 35.33
C ILE A 539 -13.41 -40.00 34.13
N GLU A 540 -14.64 -39.55 34.36
CA GLU A 540 -15.61 -39.29 33.28
C GLU A 540 -15.05 -38.30 32.24
N TRP A 541 -14.43 -37.21 32.71
CA TRP A 541 -13.81 -36.22 31.82
C TRP A 541 -12.55 -36.74 31.11
N TYR A 542 -11.71 -37.53 31.79
CA TYR A 542 -10.55 -38.16 31.15
C TYR A 542 -10.97 -39.15 30.07
N GLU A 543 -12.00 -39.96 30.32
CA GLU A 543 -12.56 -40.90 29.33
C GLU A 543 -13.14 -40.15 28.13
N LYS A 544 -13.87 -39.06 28.36
CA LYS A 544 -14.38 -38.21 27.29
C LYS A 544 -13.25 -37.58 26.46
N ALA A 545 -12.22 -37.03 27.11
CA ALA A 545 -11.05 -36.50 26.42
C ALA A 545 -10.34 -37.58 25.57
N LEU A 546 -10.17 -38.76 26.15
CA LEU A 546 -9.53 -39.90 25.48
C LEU A 546 -10.34 -40.40 24.28
N TYR A 547 -11.66 -40.43 24.39
CA TYR A 547 -12.56 -40.77 23.28
C TYR A 547 -12.38 -39.80 22.11
N ILE A 548 -12.42 -38.49 22.37
CA ILE A 548 -12.27 -37.46 21.33
C ILE A 548 -10.90 -37.57 20.66
N VAL A 549 -9.83 -37.71 21.45
CA VAL A 549 -8.47 -37.75 20.91
C VAL A 549 -8.24 -39.00 20.05
N ARG A 550 -8.74 -40.17 20.48
CA ARG A 550 -8.64 -41.44 19.73
C ARG A 550 -9.42 -41.42 18.41
N THR A 551 -10.55 -40.71 18.37
CA THR A 551 -11.47 -40.76 17.22
C THR A 551 -11.28 -39.62 16.23
N HIS A 552 -10.79 -38.46 16.68
CA HIS A 552 -10.87 -37.23 15.89
C HIS A 552 -9.58 -36.41 15.79
N VAL A 553 -8.60 -36.60 16.70
CA VAL A 553 -7.45 -35.68 16.82
C VAL A 553 -6.11 -36.34 16.50
N ASN A 554 -5.96 -37.64 16.81
CA ASN A 554 -4.72 -38.39 16.64
C ASN A 554 -3.48 -37.67 17.22
N ASP A 555 -3.61 -37.11 18.43
CA ASP A 555 -2.54 -36.44 19.17
C ASP A 555 -2.07 -37.33 20.34
N ASP A 556 -0.90 -37.94 20.17
CA ASP A 556 -0.32 -38.87 21.15
C ASP A 556 0.05 -38.18 22.47
N ILE A 557 0.36 -36.88 22.45
CA ILE A 557 0.68 -36.11 23.66
C ILE A 557 -0.59 -35.92 24.49
N LEU A 558 -1.69 -35.50 23.87
CA LEU A 558 -2.98 -35.38 24.54
C LEU A 558 -3.47 -36.73 25.05
N LYS A 559 -3.36 -37.78 24.23
CA LYS A 559 -3.74 -39.15 24.59
C LYS A 559 -2.97 -39.64 25.82
N LYS A 560 -1.65 -39.44 25.83
CA LYS A 560 -0.79 -39.80 26.96
C LYS A 560 -1.17 -39.04 28.24
N LYS A 561 -1.46 -37.74 28.13
CA LYS A 561 -1.91 -36.94 29.28
C LYS A 561 -3.23 -37.45 29.86
N ALA A 562 -4.20 -37.78 29.00
CA ALA A 562 -5.48 -38.34 29.42
C ALA A 562 -5.33 -39.68 30.13
N LEU A 563 -4.59 -40.63 29.55
CA LEU A 563 -4.33 -41.96 30.14
C LEU A 563 -3.57 -41.86 31.48
N THR A 564 -2.57 -40.97 31.56
CA THR A 564 -1.82 -40.76 32.80
C THR A 564 -2.72 -40.18 33.89
N GLY A 565 -3.55 -39.19 33.56
CA GLY A 565 -4.52 -38.61 34.49
C GLY A 565 -5.57 -39.62 34.96
N LEU A 566 -6.10 -40.43 34.04
CA LEU A 566 -7.04 -41.50 34.32
C LEU A 566 -6.44 -42.56 35.27
N GLY A 567 -5.20 -42.97 35.03
CA GLY A 567 -4.48 -43.89 35.91
C GLY A 567 -4.27 -43.33 37.32
N ILE A 568 -3.94 -42.04 37.44
CA ILE A 568 -3.83 -41.36 38.75
C ILE A 568 -5.20 -41.34 39.46
N ALA A 569 -6.28 -41.01 38.75
CA ALA A 569 -7.62 -40.95 39.33
C ALA A 569 -8.09 -42.33 39.83
N TRP A 570 -7.92 -43.40 39.02
CA TRP A 570 -8.22 -44.77 39.45
C TRP A 570 -7.40 -45.22 40.66
N PHE A 571 -6.11 -44.86 40.71
CA PHE A 571 -5.27 -45.16 41.86
C PHE A 571 -5.79 -44.48 43.13
N LYS A 572 -6.26 -43.23 43.02
CA LYS A 572 -6.84 -42.49 44.15
C LYS A 572 -8.17 -43.06 44.64
N LEU A 573 -8.96 -43.67 43.75
CA LEU A 573 -10.17 -44.42 44.11
C LEU A 573 -9.90 -45.86 44.62
N GLY A 574 -8.65 -46.32 44.59
CA GLY A 574 -8.25 -47.64 45.07
C GLY A 574 -8.30 -48.76 44.03
N ASP A 575 -8.73 -48.49 42.79
CA ASP A 575 -8.67 -49.47 41.69
C ASP A 575 -7.26 -49.51 41.07
N THR A 576 -6.37 -50.20 41.78
CA THR A 576 -4.96 -50.31 41.38
C THR A 576 -4.79 -51.09 40.08
N LYS A 577 -5.73 -51.99 39.75
CA LYS A 577 -5.66 -52.79 38.52
C LYS A 577 -5.86 -51.90 37.30
N LYS A 578 -6.97 -51.13 37.26
CA LYS A 578 -7.21 -50.18 36.18
C LYS A 578 -6.13 -49.12 36.10
N ALA A 579 -5.68 -48.61 37.24
CA ALA A 579 -4.59 -47.62 37.27
C ALA A 579 -3.32 -48.11 36.54
N ILE A 580 -2.92 -49.37 36.78
CA ILE A 580 -1.76 -49.97 36.11
C ILE A 580 -2.02 -50.14 34.61
N GLU A 581 -3.21 -50.60 34.21
CA GLU A 581 -3.57 -50.79 32.80
C GLU A 581 -3.46 -49.47 32.00
N GLU A 582 -4.02 -48.37 32.52
CA GLU A 582 -4.00 -47.06 31.88
C GLU A 582 -2.57 -46.48 31.78
N ILE A 583 -1.78 -46.61 32.86
CA ILE A 583 -0.38 -46.14 32.87
C ILE A 583 0.48 -46.96 31.90
N GLN A 584 0.26 -48.27 31.79
CA GLN A 584 0.96 -49.11 30.83
C GLN A 584 0.62 -48.74 29.39
N GLU A 585 -0.64 -48.37 29.11
CA GLU A 585 -1.01 -47.86 27.79
C GLU A 585 -0.32 -46.53 27.50
N ALA A 586 -0.30 -45.59 28.45
CA ALA A 586 0.40 -44.31 28.31
C ALA A 586 1.90 -44.48 28.04
N GLN A 587 2.54 -45.48 28.66
CA GLN A 587 3.96 -45.79 28.44
C GLN A 587 4.24 -46.33 27.04
N LYS A 588 3.34 -47.11 26.44
CA LYS A 588 3.50 -47.63 25.07
C LYS A 588 3.61 -46.49 24.06
N LEU A 589 2.82 -45.43 24.24
CA LEU A 589 2.88 -44.21 23.41
C LEU A 589 4.23 -43.47 23.50
N THR A 590 5.04 -43.75 24.52
CA THR A 590 6.35 -43.11 24.71
C THR A 590 7.48 -43.85 23.98
N LYS A 591 7.27 -45.12 23.61
CA LYS A 591 8.28 -45.93 22.91
C LYS A 591 8.30 -45.69 21.40
N ASP A 592 7.21 -45.19 20.84
CA ASP A 592 7.11 -44.85 19.41
C ASP A 592 7.45 -43.35 19.14
N SER A 593 7.54 -42.54 20.19
CA SER A 593 7.91 -41.12 20.13
C SER A 593 9.40 -40.94 20.47
N ASP A 594 10.28 -41.34 19.56
CA ASP A 594 11.72 -41.11 19.67
C ASP A 594 12.06 -39.63 19.35
N THR A 595 11.55 -38.71 20.17
CA THR A 595 12.05 -37.32 20.24
C THR A 595 11.82 -36.74 21.64
N GLY A 596 12.90 -36.64 22.41
CA GLY A 596 13.24 -35.45 23.19
C GLY A 596 12.44 -35.16 24.47
N ASN A 597 13.13 -35.34 25.59
CA ASN A 597 12.97 -34.53 26.81
C ASN A 597 12.47 -33.11 26.52
N TYR A 598 11.26 -32.75 26.97
CA TYR A 598 10.97 -31.41 27.46
C TYR A 598 9.98 -31.51 28.63
N PHE A 599 10.38 -30.85 29.72
CA PHE A 599 9.84 -30.83 31.07
C PHE A 599 8.35 -30.46 31.19
#